data_AF-A0A2W5VSI1-F1
#
_entry.id   AF-A0A2W5VSI1-F1
#
_cell.length_a   1.000
_cell.length_b   1.000
_cell.length_c   1.000
_cell.angle_alpha   90.00
_cell.angle_beta   90.00
_cell.angle_gamma   90.00
#
_symmetry.space_group_name_H-M   'P 1'
#
loop_
_entity.id
_entity.type
_entity.pdbx_description
1 polymer ?
#
loop_
_entity_poly.entity_id
_entity_poly.type
_entity_poly.pdbx_seq_one_letter_code
_entity_poly.pdbx_strand_id
1 'polypeptide(L)'
;MNRVIVLAALVLAACGEICPDVLHIPVLTFELPEAEATAFDQAPCVVTTCLDDTCWEGTANPSNSLITWNVDTRRLQVEQRRVVNGTSTIVRGAPSSDVSLSASRDGGVLFIHRWDDVPFDDGSKPGTSCSGPETSEVLRF
;
A
#
# COMPACT_ATOMS: atom_id res chain seq x y z
N MET A 1 -29.08 57.28 -2.82
CA MET A 1 -29.14 56.90 -4.25
C MET A 1 -28.17 55.75 -4.47
N ASN A 2 -28.69 54.60 -4.89
CA ASN A 2 -27.93 53.44 -5.41
C ASN A 2 -27.18 53.80 -6.69
N ARG A 3 -25.99 53.22 -6.90
CA ARG A 3 -25.65 52.37 -8.07
C ARG A 3 -24.48 51.43 -7.74
N VAL A 4 -24.70 50.14 -8.00
CA VAL A 4 -23.74 49.02 -8.06
C VAL A 4 -23.25 48.91 -9.50
N ILE A 5 -21.96 48.68 -9.75
CA ILE A 5 -21.44 47.82 -10.85
C ILE A 5 -20.15 47.12 -10.37
N VAL A 6 -20.12 45.83 -10.67
CA VAL A 6 -19.20 44.74 -10.31
C VAL A 6 -18.10 44.62 -11.39
N LEU A 7 -16.89 44.11 -11.05
CA LEU A 7 -16.21 42.95 -11.69
C LEU A 7 -14.68 42.90 -11.52
N ALA A 8 -14.23 41.68 -11.18
CA ALA A 8 -13.02 40.95 -11.60
C ALA A 8 -11.63 41.52 -11.25
N ALA A 9 -10.91 40.94 -10.29
CA ALA A 9 -10.11 39.71 -10.39
C ALA A 9 -8.79 39.90 -11.16
N LEU A 10 -7.67 39.72 -10.46
CA LEU A 10 -6.40 39.17 -10.97
C LEU A 10 -5.51 38.80 -9.78
N VAL A 11 -5.90 37.74 -9.07
CA VAL A 11 -4.92 36.88 -8.38
C VAL A 11 -4.23 36.13 -9.52
N LEU A 12 -3.12 36.67 -10.02
CA LEU A 12 -2.30 35.96 -11.00
C LEU A 12 -1.67 34.74 -10.33
N ALA A 13 -2.05 33.58 -10.88
CA ALA A 13 -1.20 32.44 -11.23
C ALA A 13 -0.45 31.78 -10.06
N ALA A 14 -0.99 30.67 -9.57
CA ALA A 14 -0.67 29.30 -10.04
C ALA A 14 0.60 28.79 -9.36
N CYS A 15 0.46 27.89 -8.38
CA CYS A 15 0.51 26.45 -8.67
C CYS A 15 1.69 26.13 -9.58
N GLY A 16 2.89 26.19 -8.99
CA GLY A 16 4.14 25.90 -9.67
C GLY A 16 5.14 25.17 -8.78
N GLU A 17 4.67 24.57 -7.67
CA GLU A 17 5.44 23.47 -7.10
C GLU A 17 5.16 22.27 -7.98
N ILE A 18 6.03 22.10 -8.98
CA ILE A 18 6.32 20.79 -9.53
C ILE A 18 6.71 19.96 -8.31
N CYS A 19 5.76 19.23 -7.73
CA CYS A 19 6.13 18.21 -6.78
C CYS A 19 7.01 17.25 -7.58
N PRO A 20 8.31 17.12 -7.25
CA PRO A 20 9.12 16.08 -7.86
C PRO A 20 8.36 14.80 -7.60
N ASP A 21 8.02 14.04 -8.66
CA ASP A 21 7.27 12.79 -8.60
C ASP A 21 7.62 12.05 -7.31
N VAL A 22 6.82 12.26 -6.25
CA VAL A 22 7.01 11.53 -5.00
C VAL A 22 6.53 10.17 -5.40
N LEU A 23 7.49 9.28 -5.63
CA LEU A 23 7.24 7.92 -6.07
C LEU A 23 6.29 7.29 -5.04
N HIS A 24 4.99 7.36 -5.31
CA HIS A 24 3.97 6.88 -4.41
C HIS A 24 4.00 5.36 -4.51
N ILE A 25 4.62 4.73 -3.51
CA ILE A 25 4.67 3.28 -3.39
C ILE A 25 3.34 2.87 -2.74
N PRO A 26 2.48 2.12 -3.45
CA PRO A 26 1.25 1.61 -2.86
C PRO A 26 1.59 0.60 -1.76
N VAL A 27 0.78 0.58 -0.69
CA VAL A 27 0.96 -0.33 0.45
C VAL A 27 -0.34 -1.06 0.73
N LEU A 28 -0.26 -2.38 0.84
CA LEU A 28 -1.34 -3.22 1.39
C LEU A 28 -1.18 -3.32 2.89
N THR A 29 -2.25 -3.08 3.65
CA THR A 29 -2.26 -3.27 5.10
C THR A 29 -3.15 -4.44 5.44
N PHE A 30 -2.63 -5.43 6.16
CA PHE A 30 -3.37 -6.59 6.64
C PHE A 30 -3.46 -6.53 8.17
N GLU A 31 -4.66 -6.64 8.72
CA GLU A 31 -4.83 -6.78 10.17
C GLU A 31 -4.95 -8.25 10.54
N LEU A 32 -3.96 -8.80 11.24
CA LEU A 32 -3.93 -10.23 11.58
C LEU A 32 -4.82 -10.54 12.80
N PRO A 33 -5.59 -11.64 12.79
CA PRO A 33 -6.27 -12.16 13.97
C PRO A 33 -5.26 -12.54 15.06
N GLU A 34 -5.71 -12.55 16.31
CA GLU A 34 -4.83 -12.76 17.48
C GLU A 34 -3.97 -14.03 17.40
N ALA A 35 -4.56 -15.15 16.97
CA ALA A 35 -3.85 -16.42 16.85
C ALA A 35 -2.70 -16.36 15.82
N GLU A 36 -2.93 -15.68 14.69
CA GLU A 36 -1.96 -15.55 13.62
C GLU A 36 -0.89 -14.51 13.94
N ALA A 37 -1.28 -13.39 14.55
CA ALA A 37 -0.33 -12.39 15.07
C ALA A 37 0.63 -13.03 16.09
N THR A 38 0.09 -13.84 17.00
CA THR A 38 0.91 -14.58 17.98
C THR A 38 1.86 -15.55 17.29
N ALA A 39 1.41 -16.29 16.28
CA ALA A 39 2.27 -17.20 15.52
C ALA A 39 3.36 -16.43 14.75
N PHE A 40 3.02 -15.27 14.20
CA PHE A 40 3.92 -14.38 13.47
C PHE A 40 5.02 -13.83 14.37
N ASP A 41 4.70 -13.40 15.60
CA ASP A 41 5.65 -12.79 16.55
C ASP A 41 6.71 -13.76 17.10
N GLN A 42 6.48 -15.07 17.03
CA GLN A 42 7.36 -16.06 17.66
C GLN A 42 8.77 -16.15 17.04
N ALA A 43 8.90 -15.89 15.75
CA ALA A 43 10.16 -15.97 15.02
C ALA A 43 10.01 -15.36 13.61
N PRO A 44 11.12 -15.04 12.91
CA PRO A 44 11.06 -14.66 11.51
C PRO A 44 10.27 -15.68 10.68
N CYS A 45 9.49 -15.17 9.72
CA CYS A 45 8.75 -15.99 8.76
C CYS A 45 8.87 -15.37 7.36
N VAL A 46 8.68 -16.20 6.35
CA VAL A 46 8.54 -15.78 4.96
C VAL A 46 7.09 -15.43 4.74
N VAL A 47 6.84 -14.19 4.34
CA VAL A 47 5.53 -13.70 3.92
C VAL A 47 5.52 -13.66 2.40
N THR A 48 4.51 -14.31 1.83
CA THR A 48 4.23 -14.24 0.40
C THR A 48 2.93 -13.46 0.23
N THR A 49 2.99 -12.38 -0.54
CA THR A 49 1.80 -11.62 -0.95
C THR A 49 1.65 -11.76 -2.45
N CYS A 50 0.44 -12.01 -2.91
CA CYS A 50 0.12 -12.08 -4.33
C CYS A 50 -1.00 -11.09 -4.67
N LEU A 51 -0.90 -10.52 -5.86
CA LEU A 51 -1.88 -9.65 -6.48
C LEU A 51 -2.06 -10.09 -7.93
N ASP A 52 -3.26 -10.52 -8.32
CA ASP A 52 -3.56 -11.05 -9.67
C ASP A 52 -2.50 -12.08 -10.14
N ASP A 53 -2.28 -13.12 -9.32
CA ASP A 53 -1.28 -14.18 -9.53
C ASP A 53 0.20 -13.73 -9.52
N THR A 54 0.47 -12.44 -9.42
CA THR A 54 1.84 -11.92 -9.26
C THR A 54 2.23 -11.95 -7.80
N CYS A 55 3.11 -12.88 -7.43
CA CYS A 55 3.57 -13.05 -6.06
C CYS A 55 4.94 -12.42 -5.81
N TRP A 56 5.13 -11.92 -4.59
CA TRP A 56 6.43 -11.55 -4.06
C TRP A 56 6.57 -12.05 -2.64
N GLU A 57 7.81 -12.41 -2.30
CA GLU A 57 8.17 -12.91 -0.98
C GLU A 57 9.02 -11.86 -0.27
N GLY A 58 8.79 -11.73 1.02
CA GLY A 58 9.67 -11.01 1.90
C GLY A 58 9.76 -11.69 3.25
N THR A 59 10.91 -11.59 3.89
CA THR A 59 11.00 -11.97 5.30
C THR A 59 10.51 -10.81 6.14
N ALA A 60 9.60 -11.06 7.08
CA ALA A 60 9.29 -10.09 8.12
C ALA A 60 10.49 -9.97 9.05
N ASN A 61 11.42 -9.08 8.70
CA ASN A 61 12.57 -8.74 9.51
C ASN A 61 12.81 -7.22 9.39
N PRO A 62 13.49 -6.59 10.37
CA PRO A 62 13.69 -5.14 10.37
C PRO A 62 14.58 -4.60 9.23
N SER A 63 15.25 -5.46 8.47
CA SER A 63 16.07 -5.11 7.30
C SER A 63 15.35 -5.28 5.95
N ASN A 64 14.14 -5.84 5.92
CA ASN A 64 13.36 -5.95 4.70
C ASN A 64 12.41 -4.76 4.59
N SER A 65 12.75 -3.79 3.74
CA SER A 65 11.95 -2.58 3.56
C SER A 65 10.57 -2.84 2.93
N LEU A 66 10.30 -4.03 2.40
CA LEU A 66 9.01 -4.33 1.77
C LEU A 66 7.92 -4.72 2.76
N ILE A 67 8.28 -5.11 3.98
CA ILE A 67 7.33 -5.62 4.98
C ILE A 67 7.55 -4.91 6.30
N THR A 68 6.53 -4.19 6.77
CA THR A 68 6.53 -3.56 8.09
C THR A 68 5.48 -4.22 8.98
N TRP A 69 5.89 -4.66 10.17
CA TRP A 69 5.00 -5.27 11.16
C TRP A 69 4.83 -4.34 12.36
N ASN A 70 3.59 -4.10 12.77
CA ASN A 70 3.24 -3.36 13.97
C ASN A 70 2.51 -4.29 14.95
N VAL A 71 3.22 -4.72 15.99
CA VAL A 71 2.74 -5.67 17.01
C VAL A 71 1.53 -5.12 17.78
N ASP A 72 1.53 -3.83 18.12
CA ASP A 72 0.48 -3.20 18.95
C ASP A 72 -0.88 -3.18 18.24
N THR A 73 -0.86 -2.97 16.92
CA THR A 73 -2.07 -2.91 16.10
C THR A 73 -2.35 -4.20 15.34
N ARG A 74 -1.44 -5.18 15.43
CA ARG A 74 -1.43 -6.43 14.64
C ARG A 74 -1.50 -6.17 13.14
N ARG A 75 -0.86 -5.09 12.67
CA ARG A 75 -0.89 -4.68 11.26
C ARG A 75 0.39 -5.04 10.55
N LEU A 76 0.24 -5.78 9.46
CA LEU A 76 1.29 -6.09 8.50
C LEU A 76 1.10 -5.21 7.27
N GLN A 77 2.07 -4.36 6.99
CA GLN A 77 2.11 -3.53 5.80
C GLN A 77 3.07 -4.12 4.79
N VAL A 78 2.61 -4.30 3.57
CA VAL A 78 3.39 -4.84 2.46
C VAL A 78 3.43 -3.81 1.35
N GLU A 79 4.60 -3.29 1.05
CA GLU A 79 4.80 -2.42 -0.11
C GLU A 79 4.55 -3.21 -1.40
N GLN A 80 3.75 -2.66 -2.31
CA GLN A 80 3.53 -3.21 -3.65
C GLN A 80 4.73 -2.88 -4.56
N ARG A 81 5.91 -3.31 -4.15
CA ARG A 81 7.19 -3.04 -4.80
C ARG A 81 7.98 -4.32 -4.91
N ARG A 82 8.35 -4.71 -6.13
CA ARG A 82 9.16 -5.88 -6.41
C ARG A 82 10.61 -5.44 -6.64
N VAL A 83 11.58 -6.09 -5.97
CA VAL A 83 13.01 -5.86 -6.23
C VAL A 83 13.60 -7.11 -6.88
N VAL A 84 14.00 -7.02 -8.16
CA VAL A 84 14.64 -8.11 -8.90
C VAL A 84 16.02 -7.64 -9.36
N ASN A 85 17.08 -8.36 -9.00
CA ASN A 85 18.47 -8.03 -9.36
C ASN A 85 18.85 -6.56 -9.02
N GLY A 86 18.38 -6.05 -7.88
CA GLY A 86 18.61 -4.66 -7.45
C GLY A 86 17.76 -3.61 -8.18
N THR A 87 16.93 -4.01 -9.14
CA THR A 87 15.98 -3.13 -9.82
C THR A 87 14.65 -3.17 -9.09
N SER A 88 14.17 -2.00 -8.66
CA SER A 88 12.88 -1.85 -8.00
C SER A 88 11.79 -1.52 -9.03
N THR A 89 10.68 -2.24 -8.99
CA THR A 89 9.52 -2.04 -9.86
C THR A 89 8.27 -1.97 -9.00
N ILE A 90 7.46 -0.93 -9.18
CA ILE A 90 6.17 -0.81 -8.50
C ILE A 90 5.18 -1.72 -9.22
N VAL A 91 4.49 -2.56 -8.46
CA VAL A 91 3.35 -3.34 -8.91
C VAL A 91 2.11 -2.58 -8.46
N ARG A 92 1.14 -2.39 -9.34
CA ARG A 92 -0.14 -1.75 -8.99
C ARG A 92 -1.24 -2.76 -9.24
N GLY A 93 -2.22 -2.84 -8.33
CA GLY A 93 -3.43 -3.62 -8.54
C GLY A 93 -4.29 -3.01 -9.64
N ALA A 94 -5.00 -3.87 -10.36
CA ALA A 94 -6.14 -3.44 -11.16
C ALA A 94 -7.32 -3.09 -10.22
N PRO A 95 -8.27 -2.25 -10.67
CA PRO A 95 -9.55 -2.16 -9.99
C PRO A 95 -10.20 -3.55 -9.97
N SER A 96 -10.43 -4.11 -8.78
CA SER A 96 -10.90 -5.50 -8.56
C SER A 96 -9.81 -6.55 -8.79
N SER A 97 -8.78 -6.55 -7.95
CA SER A 97 -7.72 -7.57 -8.00
C SER A 97 -7.91 -8.64 -6.93
N ASP A 98 -7.42 -9.85 -7.24
CA ASP A 98 -7.33 -10.95 -6.28
C ASP A 98 -6.09 -10.78 -5.41
N VAL A 99 -6.27 -10.69 -4.10
CA VAL A 99 -5.19 -10.54 -3.13
C VAL A 99 -5.06 -11.82 -2.31
N SER A 100 -3.84 -12.31 -2.13
CA SER A 100 -3.58 -13.36 -1.14
C SER A 100 -2.37 -13.04 -0.28
N LEU A 101 -2.46 -13.41 1.00
CA LEU A 101 -1.37 -13.32 1.97
C LEU A 101 -1.13 -14.70 2.58
N SER A 102 0.13 -15.14 2.63
CA SER A 102 0.51 -16.33 3.38
C SER A 102 1.78 -16.09 4.17
N ALA A 103 1.89 -16.72 5.33
CA ALA A 103 3.12 -16.77 6.09
C ALA A 103 3.58 -18.23 6.26
N SER A 104 4.88 -18.46 6.12
CA SER A 104 5.50 -19.77 6.30
C SER A 104 6.79 -19.68 7.12
N ARG A 105 7.10 -20.74 7.86
CA ARG A 105 8.30 -20.87 8.69
C ARG A 105 8.81 -22.30 8.61
N ASP A 106 10.11 -22.47 8.38
CA ASP A 106 10.76 -23.79 8.28
C ASP A 106 10.10 -24.76 7.29
N GLY A 107 9.53 -24.22 6.21
CA GLY A 107 8.78 -24.99 5.19
C GLY A 107 7.35 -25.36 5.59
N GLY A 108 6.90 -25.01 6.80
CA GLY A 108 5.52 -25.14 7.25
C GLY A 108 4.72 -23.87 7.01
N VAL A 109 3.44 -24.03 6.64
CA VAL A 109 2.49 -22.92 6.50
C VAL A 109 1.96 -22.53 7.87
N LEU A 110 2.06 -21.24 8.23
CA LEU A 110 1.45 -20.67 9.42
C LEU A 110 -0.02 -20.32 9.16
N PHE A 111 -0.29 -19.61 8.06
CA PHE A 111 -1.63 -19.25 7.60
C PHE A 111 -1.63 -18.89 6.11
N ILE A 112 -2.81 -18.94 5.49
CA ILE A 112 -3.08 -18.49 4.12
C ILE A 112 -4.44 -17.81 4.10
N HIS A 113 -4.49 -16.66 3.43
CA HIS A 113 -5.65 -15.81 3.32
C HIS A 113 -5.83 -15.29 1.91
N ARG A 114 -7.09 -15.09 1.50
CA ARG A 114 -7.46 -14.57 0.19
C ARG A 114 -8.61 -13.58 0.31
N TRP A 115 -8.55 -12.53 -0.49
CA TRP A 115 -9.60 -11.54 -0.70
C TRP A 115 -9.80 -11.39 -2.19
N ASP A 116 -11.04 -11.59 -2.62
CA ASP A 116 -11.44 -11.43 -4.01
C ASP A 116 -11.97 -10.01 -4.21
N ASP A 117 -11.79 -9.47 -5.41
CA ASP A 117 -12.35 -8.16 -5.82
C ASP A 117 -11.96 -6.98 -4.91
N VAL A 118 -10.69 -6.93 -4.46
CA VAL A 118 -10.23 -5.80 -3.64
C VAL A 118 -10.18 -4.53 -4.50
N PRO A 119 -10.89 -3.45 -4.11
CA PRO A 119 -10.84 -2.20 -4.86
C PRO A 119 -9.51 -1.50 -4.62
N PHE A 120 -8.80 -1.17 -5.70
CA PHE A 120 -7.58 -0.36 -5.68
C PHE A 120 -7.83 1.01 -6.31
N ASP A 121 -7.33 2.05 -5.66
CA ASP A 121 -7.09 3.33 -6.33
C ASP A 121 -5.69 3.26 -6.95
N ASP A 122 -5.61 3.23 -8.28
CA ASP A 122 -4.34 3.07 -8.99
C ASP A 122 -3.44 4.31 -8.89
N GLY A 123 -3.96 5.42 -8.34
CA GLY A 123 -3.27 6.69 -8.18
C GLY A 123 -2.79 7.28 -9.52
N SER A 124 -3.24 6.71 -10.65
CA SER A 124 -2.76 7.06 -11.99
C SER A 124 -3.47 8.28 -12.57
N LYS A 125 -4.52 8.75 -11.90
CA LYS A 125 -5.10 10.06 -12.18
C LYS A 125 -4.07 11.12 -11.76
N PRO A 126 -3.57 11.96 -12.69
CA PRO A 126 -2.72 13.08 -12.32
C PRO A 126 -3.53 14.02 -11.40
N GLY A 127 -3.35 13.85 -10.09
CA GLY A 127 -3.96 14.70 -9.09
C GLY A 127 -3.30 16.07 -9.16
N THR A 128 -4.10 17.11 -9.31
CA THR A 128 -3.66 18.52 -9.34
C THR A 128 -3.19 19.03 -7.98
N SER A 129 -2.89 18.17 -7.01
CA SER A 129 -2.58 18.62 -5.66
C SER A 129 -1.80 17.58 -4.89
N CYS A 130 -0.62 17.98 -4.43
CA CYS A 130 0.13 17.32 -3.38
C CYS A 130 -0.65 17.49 -2.08
N SER A 131 -1.53 16.54 -1.81
CA SER A 131 -2.21 16.24 -0.54
C SER A 131 -3.26 15.17 -0.80
N GLY A 132 -2.82 13.97 -1.17
CA GLY A 132 -3.65 12.78 -1.12
C GLY A 132 -3.28 11.98 0.14
N PRO A 133 -4.25 11.48 0.93
CA PRO A 133 -3.93 10.49 1.95
C PRO A 133 -3.28 9.28 1.29
N GLU A 134 -2.31 8.66 1.96
CA GLU A 134 -1.79 7.34 1.57
C GLU A 134 -2.99 6.42 1.34
N THR A 135 -3.21 5.94 0.11
CA THR A 135 -4.26 4.96 -0.17
C THR A 135 -3.78 3.61 0.37
N SER A 136 -3.76 3.52 1.69
CA SER A 136 -3.55 2.27 2.42
C SER A 136 -4.88 1.57 2.51
N GLU A 137 -5.08 0.53 1.70
CA GLU A 137 -6.23 -0.35 1.85
C GLU A 137 -5.96 -1.28 3.04
N VAL A 138 -6.85 -1.25 4.03
CA VAL A 138 -6.76 -2.10 5.22
C VAL A 138 -7.66 -3.30 5.04
N LEU A 139 -7.06 -4.43 4.69
CA LEU A 139 -7.70 -5.73 4.57
C LEU A 139 -7.84 -6.37 5.96
N ARG A 140 -9.05 -6.83 6.25
CA ARG A 140 -9.42 -7.44 7.52
C ARG A 140 -10.08 -8.80 7.28
N PHE A 141 -10.08 -9.62 8.32
CA PHE A 141 -10.71 -10.93 8.39
C PHE A 141 -12.00 -10.88 9.22
#